data_AF-A0A9D5T9F5-F1
#
_entry.id   AF-A0A9D5T9F5-F1
#
_cell.length_a   1.000
_cell.length_b   1.000
_cell.length_c   1.000
_cell.angle_alpha   90.00
_cell.angle_beta   90.00
_cell.angle_gamma   90.00
#
_symmetry.space_group_name_H-M   'P 1'
#
loop_
_entity.id
_entity.type
_entity.pdbx_description
1 polymer ?
#
loop_
_entity_poly.entity_id
_entity_poly.type
_entity_poly.pdbx_seq_one_letter_code
_entity_poly.pdbx_strand_id
1 'polypeptide(L)'
;MAKKKSNPTVVNNIESVNMEIDYDKLAEAIVKAQEKAAKIEENEELEKVKVTFFETIKAMYMILCGKRKTKGLTNDIFVMLTSLLFKIVGWIGVIVSPIVIGFCFYFAVRMNWTPDAFWNNLMTEIAYIIIASYSGLAFMFSVMLIGASREIQREKHKNYIIAIFSGVVSFAALVVALVALVKGVA
;
A
#
# COMPACT_ATOMS: atom_id res chain seq x y z
N MET A 1 18.87 4.16 92.64
CA MET A 1 19.90 4.26 91.57
C MET A 1 19.27 3.85 90.24
N ALA A 2 18.95 4.81 89.36
CA ALA A 2 18.34 4.54 88.06
C ALA A 2 19.43 4.37 86.99
N LYS A 3 19.44 3.23 86.29
CA LYS A 3 20.36 2.95 85.18
C LYS A 3 19.95 3.78 83.95
N LYS A 4 20.85 4.62 83.47
CA LYS A 4 20.71 5.43 82.26
C LYS A 4 20.83 4.51 81.03
N LYS A 5 19.78 4.45 80.20
CA LYS A 5 19.76 3.70 78.93
C LYS A 5 20.62 4.44 77.89
N SER A 6 21.63 3.78 77.34
CA SER A 6 22.43 4.30 76.22
C SER A 6 21.67 4.13 74.90
N ASN A 7 21.45 5.22 74.17
CA ASN A 7 20.90 5.17 72.82
C ASN A 7 21.93 4.57 71.85
N PRO A 8 21.53 3.71 70.90
CA PRO A 8 22.43 3.22 69.86
C PRO A 8 22.70 4.31 68.83
N THR A 9 23.97 4.57 68.55
CA THR A 9 24.42 5.46 67.47
C THR A 9 24.22 4.72 66.14
N VAL A 10 23.30 5.18 65.31
CA VAL A 10 23.14 4.68 63.93
C VAL A 10 24.23 5.31 63.07
N VAL A 11 25.25 4.53 62.73
CA VAL A 11 26.28 4.93 61.76
C VAL A 11 25.72 4.66 60.36
N ASN A 12 25.20 5.69 59.70
CA ASN A 12 24.85 5.61 58.29
C ASN A 12 26.15 5.61 57.47
N ASN A 13 26.61 4.42 57.09
CA ASN A 13 27.68 4.24 56.12
C ASN A 13 27.12 4.53 54.72
N ILE A 14 26.92 5.80 54.39
CA ILE A 14 26.64 6.22 53.01
C ILE A 14 27.99 6.18 52.30
N GLU A 15 28.38 4.99 51.82
CA GLU A 15 29.36 4.91 50.77
C GLU A 15 28.81 5.70 49.59
N SER A 16 29.38 6.88 49.36
CA SER A 16 29.16 7.65 48.15
C SER A 16 29.68 6.80 46.99
N VAL A 17 28.80 5.96 46.42
CA VAL A 17 29.07 5.26 45.17
C VAL A 17 29.22 6.35 44.12
N ASN A 18 30.46 6.74 43.87
CA ASN A 18 30.83 7.66 42.81
C ASN A 18 30.61 6.90 41.51
N MET A 19 29.37 6.90 41.00
CA MET A 19 29.05 6.35 39.70
C MET A 19 29.58 7.31 38.65
N GLU A 20 30.87 7.21 38.36
CA GLU A 20 31.45 7.83 37.17
C GLU A 20 30.75 7.21 35.96
N ILE A 21 30.04 8.05 35.21
CA ILE A 21 29.34 7.62 34.00
C ILE A 21 30.41 7.32 32.96
N ASP A 22 30.57 6.03 32.66
CA ASP A 22 31.45 5.53 31.61
C ASP A 22 30.83 5.86 30.25
N TYR A 23 31.18 7.04 29.72
CA TYR A 23 30.68 7.55 28.44
C TYR A 23 31.05 6.65 27.26
N ASP A 24 32.16 5.89 27.36
CA ASP A 24 32.58 4.95 26.33
C ASP A 24 31.63 3.76 26.25
N LYS A 25 31.21 3.22 27.40
CA LYS A 25 30.16 2.18 27.45
C LYS A 25 28.81 2.70 26.97
N LEU A 26 28.48 3.95 27.26
CA LEU A 26 27.23 4.55 26.80
C LEU A 26 27.24 4.69 25.26
N ALA A 27 28.35 5.15 24.70
CA ALA A 27 28.54 5.26 23.26
C ALA A 27 28.49 3.88 22.58
N GLU A 28 29.16 2.88 23.15
CA GLU A 28 29.12 1.51 22.62
C GLU A 28 27.69 0.94 22.66
N ALA A 29 26.94 1.17 23.74
CA ALA A 29 25.55 0.73 23.84
C ALA A 29 24.64 1.40 22.81
N ILE A 30 24.85 2.70 22.54
CA ILE A 30 24.09 3.46 21.52
C ILE A 30 24.40 2.92 20.12
N VAL A 31 25.68 2.76 19.77
CA VAL A 31 26.10 2.23 18.46
C VAL A 31 25.58 0.81 18.27
N LYS A 32 25.69 -0.05 19.29
CA LYS A 32 25.21 -1.43 19.25
C LYS A 32 23.69 -1.52 19.17
N ALA A 33 22.96 -0.56 19.75
CA ALA A 33 21.52 -0.44 19.58
C ALA A 33 21.15 0.01 18.16
N GLN A 34 21.89 0.95 17.57
CA GLN A 34 21.69 1.39 16.18
C GLN A 34 22.00 0.27 15.17
N GLU A 35 23.09 -0.47 15.35
CA GLU A 35 23.41 -1.62 14.50
C GLU A 35 22.37 -2.73 14.61
N LYS A 36 21.84 -2.98 15.81
CA LYS A 36 20.74 -3.94 15.99
C LYS A 36 19.46 -3.47 15.31
N ALA A 37 19.12 -2.19 15.40
CA ALA A 37 17.96 -1.62 14.71
C ALA A 37 18.11 -1.75 13.18
N ALA A 38 19.27 -1.40 12.63
CA ALA A 38 19.57 -1.55 11.22
C ALA A 38 19.50 -3.02 10.74
N LYS A 39 20.04 -3.96 11.53
CA LYS A 39 19.96 -5.40 11.23
C LYS A 39 18.55 -5.98 11.34
N ILE A 40 17.67 -5.38 12.16
CA ILE A 40 16.27 -5.78 12.26
C ILE A 40 15.50 -5.27 11.04
N GLU A 41 15.72 -4.04 10.62
CA GLU A 41 15.14 -3.47 9.39
C GLU A 41 15.60 -4.25 8.14
N GLU A 42 16.89 -4.57 8.04
CA GLU A 42 17.46 -5.33 6.92
C GLU A 42 16.94 -6.78 6.87
N ASN A 43 16.74 -7.43 8.03
CA ASN A 43 16.11 -8.76 8.09
C ASN A 43 14.60 -8.72 7.81
N GLU A 44 13.88 -7.68 8.22
CA GLU A 44 12.45 -7.50 7.91
C GLU A 44 12.19 -7.17 6.42
N GLU A 45 13.17 -6.60 5.71
CA GLU A 45 13.15 -6.43 4.24
C GLU A 45 13.46 -7.73 3.49
N LEU A 46 14.32 -8.59 4.04
CA LEU A 46 14.68 -9.89 3.46
C LEU A 46 13.61 -10.95 3.70
N GLU A 47 12.85 -10.87 4.78
CA GLU A 47 11.69 -11.73 5.04
C GLU A 47 10.47 -11.27 4.21
N LYS A 48 10.63 -11.26 2.89
CA LYS A 48 9.51 -11.27 1.94
C LYS A 48 8.79 -12.60 2.09
N VAL A 49 7.96 -12.71 3.12
CA VAL A 49 7.00 -13.81 3.25
C VAL A 49 6.18 -13.80 1.95
N LYS A 50 6.42 -14.79 1.09
CA LYS A 50 5.54 -15.10 -0.03
C LYS A 50 4.22 -15.57 0.58
N VAL A 51 3.36 -14.61 0.93
CA VAL A 51 2.05 -14.91 1.49
C VAL A 51 1.27 -15.64 0.41
N THR A 52 1.11 -16.94 0.59
CA THR A 52 0.40 -17.78 -0.36
C THR A 52 -1.09 -17.58 -0.15
N PHE A 53 -1.92 -17.66 -1.20
CA PHE A 53 -3.38 -17.44 -1.11
C PHE A 53 -4.06 -18.22 0.03
N PHE A 54 -3.59 -19.44 0.32
CA PHE A 54 -4.05 -20.26 1.44
C PHE A 54 -3.70 -19.70 2.82
N GLU A 55 -2.56 -19.05 2.96
CA GLU A 55 -2.16 -18.38 4.20
C GLU A 55 -3.00 -17.12 4.43
N THR A 56 -3.40 -16.43 3.35
CA THR A 56 -4.34 -15.30 3.41
C THR A 56 -5.74 -15.73 3.87
N ILE A 57 -6.23 -16.87 3.38
CA ILE A 57 -7.51 -17.45 3.84
C ILE A 57 -7.42 -17.89 5.31
N LYS A 58 -6.32 -18.56 5.69
CA LYS A 58 -6.08 -18.97 7.08
C LYS A 58 -5.95 -17.77 8.02
N ALA A 59 -5.33 -16.70 7.56
CA ALA A 59 -5.21 -15.43 8.24
C ALA A 59 -6.57 -14.74 8.44
N MET A 60 -7.41 -14.66 7.41
CA MET A 60 -8.80 -14.18 7.53
C MET A 60 -9.62 -15.01 8.52
N TYR A 61 -9.49 -16.35 8.47
CA TYR A 61 -10.16 -17.24 9.42
C TYR A 61 -9.70 -16.99 10.86
N MET A 62 -8.40 -16.77 11.10
CA MET A 62 -7.88 -16.41 12.43
C MET A 62 -8.39 -15.05 12.93
N ILE A 63 -8.57 -14.08 12.04
CA ILE A 63 -9.17 -12.77 12.36
C ILE A 63 -10.66 -12.94 12.72
N LEU A 64 -11.43 -13.68 11.91
CA LEU A 64 -12.84 -13.98 12.17
C LEU A 64 -13.05 -14.73 13.49
N CYS A 65 -12.13 -15.64 13.85
CA CYS A 65 -12.15 -16.35 15.13
C CYS A 65 -11.60 -15.54 16.32
N GLY A 66 -11.30 -14.24 16.15
CA GLY A 66 -10.94 -13.34 17.25
C GLY A 66 -9.63 -13.67 17.98
N LYS A 67 -8.70 -14.39 17.36
CA LYS A 67 -7.43 -14.76 18.01
C LYS A 67 -6.55 -13.51 18.21
N ARG A 68 -6.33 -13.10 19.47
CA ARG A 68 -5.69 -11.83 19.91
C ARG A 68 -4.27 -11.53 19.40
N LYS A 69 -3.56 -12.45 18.75
CA LYS A 69 -2.23 -12.21 18.17
C LYS A 69 -2.34 -11.85 16.68
N THR A 70 -2.94 -10.70 16.38
CA THR A 70 -3.10 -10.15 15.02
C THR A 70 -2.29 -8.85 14.87
N LYS A 71 -1.02 -8.85 15.30
CA LYS A 71 -0.12 -7.71 15.01
C LYS A 71 0.19 -7.71 13.51
N GLY A 72 -0.36 -6.76 12.76
CA GLY A 72 -0.03 -6.52 11.34
C GLY A 72 -0.84 -7.31 10.32
N LEU A 73 -1.39 -8.47 10.67
CA LEU A 73 -2.12 -9.36 9.75
C LEU A 73 -3.23 -8.67 8.93
N THR A 74 -4.04 -7.79 9.53
CA THR A 74 -5.09 -7.05 8.81
C THR A 74 -4.52 -6.09 7.76
N ASN A 75 -3.40 -5.45 8.11
CA ASN A 75 -2.69 -4.51 7.24
C ASN A 75 -2.10 -5.24 6.03
N ASP A 76 -1.48 -6.40 6.27
CA ASP A 76 -0.85 -7.22 5.24
C ASP A 76 -1.87 -7.80 4.26
N ILE A 77 -3.01 -8.31 4.77
CA ILE A 77 -4.12 -8.78 3.92
C ILE A 77 -4.64 -7.64 3.03
N PHE A 78 -4.80 -6.45 3.59
CA PHE A 78 -5.29 -5.30 2.84
C PHE A 78 -4.30 -4.84 1.76
N VAL A 79 -3.02 -4.74 2.09
CA VAL A 79 -1.94 -4.43 1.14
C VAL A 79 -1.93 -5.45 0.00
N MET A 80 -2.04 -6.73 0.34
CA MET A 80 -2.10 -7.82 -0.65
C MET A 80 -3.32 -7.68 -1.57
N LEU A 81 -4.52 -7.47 -1.01
CA LEU A 81 -5.76 -7.33 -1.78
C LEU A 81 -5.71 -6.10 -2.70
N THR A 82 -5.29 -4.96 -2.18
CA THR A 82 -5.24 -3.70 -2.95
C THR A 82 -4.20 -3.77 -4.05
N SER A 83 -3.02 -4.32 -3.76
CA SER A 83 -1.98 -4.55 -4.77
C SER A 83 -2.46 -5.51 -5.86
N LEU A 84 -3.15 -6.60 -5.49
CA LEU A 84 -3.71 -7.55 -6.44
C LEU A 84 -4.73 -6.88 -7.37
N LEU A 85 -5.64 -6.08 -6.82
CA LEU A 85 -6.62 -5.32 -7.60
C LEU A 85 -5.92 -4.39 -8.61
N PHE A 86 -4.96 -3.58 -8.16
CA PHE A 86 -4.23 -2.64 -9.02
C PHE A 86 -3.46 -3.36 -10.12
N LYS A 87 -2.87 -4.51 -9.78
CA LYS A 87 -2.15 -5.33 -10.74
C LYS A 87 -3.08 -5.92 -11.79
N ILE A 88 -4.24 -6.47 -11.40
CA ILE A 88 -5.22 -7.03 -12.34
C ILE A 88 -5.75 -5.94 -13.27
N VAL A 89 -6.20 -4.80 -12.72
CA VAL A 89 -6.73 -3.68 -13.52
C VAL A 89 -5.65 -3.13 -14.45
N GLY A 90 -4.43 -2.95 -13.94
CA GLY A 90 -3.29 -2.50 -14.73
C GLY A 90 -2.94 -3.46 -15.87
N TRP A 91 -2.94 -4.77 -15.63
CA TRP A 91 -2.69 -5.75 -16.71
C TRP A 91 -3.80 -5.76 -17.76
N ILE A 92 -5.07 -5.65 -17.35
CA ILE A 92 -6.19 -5.56 -18.29
C ILE A 92 -5.98 -4.34 -19.21
N GLY A 93 -5.69 -3.17 -18.66
CA GLY A 93 -5.50 -1.98 -19.50
C GLY A 93 -4.25 -2.05 -20.38
N VAL A 94 -3.13 -2.61 -19.89
CA VAL A 94 -1.92 -2.84 -20.71
C VAL A 94 -2.18 -3.76 -21.90
N ILE A 95 -3.06 -4.76 -21.76
CA ILE A 95 -3.40 -5.70 -22.84
C ILE A 95 -4.47 -5.11 -23.77
N VAL A 96 -5.54 -4.55 -23.22
CA VAL A 96 -6.70 -4.09 -23.99
C VAL A 96 -6.39 -2.80 -24.75
N SER A 97 -5.68 -1.85 -24.16
CA SER A 97 -5.45 -0.54 -24.79
C SER A 97 -4.73 -0.63 -26.15
N PRO A 98 -3.64 -1.41 -26.32
CA PRO A 98 -2.99 -1.58 -27.62
C PRO A 98 -3.88 -2.27 -28.64
N ILE A 99 -4.71 -3.22 -28.21
CA ILE A 99 -5.67 -3.93 -29.08
C ILE A 99 -6.68 -2.93 -29.63
N VAL A 100 -7.25 -2.07 -28.78
CA VAL A 100 -8.19 -1.02 -29.21
C VAL A 100 -7.55 -0.05 -30.20
N ILE A 101 -6.33 0.40 -29.92
CA ILE A 101 -5.58 1.29 -30.84
C ILE A 101 -5.35 0.60 -32.18
N GLY A 102 -4.96 -0.69 -32.16
CA GLY A 102 -4.80 -1.50 -33.37
C GLY A 102 -6.08 -1.64 -34.18
N PHE A 103 -7.23 -1.84 -33.51
CA PHE A 103 -8.53 -1.87 -34.18
C PHE A 103 -8.91 -0.52 -34.80
N CYS A 104 -8.71 0.59 -34.08
CA CYS A 104 -8.95 1.93 -34.63
C CYS A 104 -8.14 2.15 -35.91
N PHE A 105 -6.85 1.80 -35.90
CA PHE A 105 -6.00 1.92 -37.08
C PHE A 105 -6.43 0.98 -38.22
N TYR A 106 -6.80 -0.25 -37.90
CA TYR A 106 -7.28 -1.23 -38.88
C TYR A 106 -8.54 -0.75 -39.62
N PHE A 107 -9.51 -0.17 -38.90
CA PHE A 107 -10.73 0.35 -39.50
C PHE A 107 -10.50 1.64 -40.29
N ALA A 108 -9.64 2.54 -39.80
CA ALA A 108 -9.25 3.77 -40.49
C ALA A 108 -8.69 3.47 -41.90
N VAL A 109 -7.77 2.51 -42.01
CA VAL A 109 -7.12 2.16 -43.28
C VAL A 109 -8.06 1.46 -44.26
N ARG A 110 -9.11 0.78 -43.76
CA ARG A 110 -10.08 0.07 -44.60
C ARG A 110 -11.32 0.89 -44.97
N MET A 111 -11.39 2.16 -44.60
CA MET A 111 -12.51 3.02 -45.00
C MET A 111 -12.52 3.27 -46.51
N ASN A 112 -13.70 3.12 -47.11
CA ASN A 112 -13.92 3.44 -48.52
C ASN A 112 -14.22 4.94 -48.66
N TRP A 113 -13.23 5.69 -49.12
CA TRP A 113 -13.35 7.12 -49.38
C TRP A 113 -14.03 7.37 -50.73
N THR A 114 -15.36 7.53 -50.70
CA THR A 114 -16.16 8.00 -51.83
C THR A 114 -16.70 9.41 -51.57
N PRO A 115 -16.99 10.21 -52.61
CA PRO A 115 -17.54 11.56 -52.43
C PRO A 115 -18.82 11.59 -51.59
N ASP A 116 -19.69 10.60 -51.78
CA ASP A 116 -20.97 10.49 -51.06
C ASP A 116 -20.80 10.14 -49.57
N ALA A 117 -19.71 9.44 -49.22
CA ALA A 117 -19.43 9.01 -47.84
C ALA A 117 -18.40 9.91 -47.12
N PHE A 118 -17.87 10.93 -47.80
CA PHE A 118 -16.74 11.72 -47.30
C PHE A 118 -16.97 12.28 -45.89
N TRP A 119 -18.09 12.97 -45.67
CA TRP A 119 -18.39 13.59 -44.38
C TRP A 119 -18.60 12.57 -43.26
N ASN A 120 -19.25 11.43 -43.56
CA ASN A 120 -19.48 10.37 -42.58
C ASN A 120 -18.17 9.68 -42.19
N ASN A 121 -17.31 9.37 -43.18
CA ASN A 121 -16.00 8.79 -42.93
C ASN A 121 -15.11 9.75 -42.13
N LEU A 122 -15.12 11.04 -42.46
CA LEU A 122 -14.38 12.06 -41.71
C LEU A 122 -14.79 12.10 -40.23
N MET A 123 -16.09 12.13 -39.95
CA MET A 123 -16.58 12.13 -38.56
C MET A 123 -16.25 10.84 -37.82
N THR A 124 -16.31 9.70 -38.51
CA THR A 124 -15.97 8.39 -37.93
C THR A 124 -14.47 8.30 -37.63
N GLU A 125 -13.62 8.82 -38.51
CA GLU A 125 -12.18 8.88 -38.32
C GLU A 125 -11.81 9.77 -37.12
N ILE A 126 -12.45 10.93 -36.98
CA ILE A 126 -12.29 11.80 -35.81
C ILE A 126 -12.68 11.04 -34.53
N ALA A 127 -13.78 10.29 -34.55
CA ALA A 127 -14.19 9.49 -33.39
C ALA A 127 -13.15 8.41 -33.04
N TYR A 128 -12.57 7.73 -34.03
CA TYR A 128 -11.50 6.75 -33.81
C TYR A 128 -10.22 7.37 -33.25
N ILE A 129 -9.83 8.57 -33.71
CA ILE A 129 -8.69 9.32 -33.16
C ILE A 129 -8.94 9.64 -31.68
N ILE A 130 -10.15 10.11 -31.34
CA ILE A 130 -10.53 10.39 -29.95
C ILE A 130 -10.46 9.11 -29.11
N ILE A 131 -11.06 8.01 -29.56
CA ILE A 131 -11.04 6.72 -28.84
C ILE A 131 -9.59 6.22 -28.66
N ALA A 132 -8.76 6.31 -29.69
CA ALA A 132 -7.35 5.93 -29.62
C ALA A 132 -6.58 6.78 -28.61
N SER A 133 -6.83 8.10 -28.55
CA SER A 133 -6.20 8.99 -27.58
C SER A 133 -6.58 8.64 -26.13
N TYR A 134 -7.86 8.37 -25.85
CA TYR A 134 -8.32 7.92 -24.53
C TYR A 134 -7.75 6.55 -24.17
N SER A 135 -7.63 5.64 -25.14
CA SER A 135 -6.99 4.34 -24.95
C SER A 135 -5.50 4.48 -24.59
N GLY A 136 -4.80 5.43 -25.21
CA GLY A 136 -3.40 5.76 -24.89
C GLY A 136 -3.24 6.32 -23.47
N LEU A 137 -4.14 7.21 -23.04
CA LEU A 137 -4.18 7.67 -21.64
C LEU A 137 -4.44 6.50 -20.68
N ALA A 138 -5.40 5.64 -21.00
CA ALA A 138 -5.70 4.46 -20.19
C ALA A 138 -4.51 3.51 -20.08
N PHE A 139 -3.71 3.36 -21.15
CA PHE A 139 -2.48 2.59 -21.13
C PHE A 139 -1.46 3.18 -20.14
N MET A 140 -1.23 4.49 -20.18
CA MET A 140 -0.31 5.15 -19.24
C MET A 140 -0.75 4.99 -17.79
N PHE A 141 -2.04 5.22 -17.50
CA PHE A 141 -2.60 4.99 -16.16
C PHE A 141 -2.44 3.53 -15.72
N SER A 142 -2.61 2.58 -16.63
CA SER A 142 -2.48 1.15 -16.32
C SER A 142 -1.04 0.78 -15.93
N VAL A 143 -0.04 1.36 -16.60
CA VAL A 143 1.37 1.21 -16.22
C VAL A 143 1.64 1.82 -14.85
N MET A 144 1.08 3.00 -14.56
CA MET A 144 1.18 3.63 -13.23
C MET A 144 0.53 2.77 -12.15
N LEU A 145 -0.62 2.15 -12.41
CA LEU A 145 -1.28 1.24 -11.46
C LEU A 145 -0.42 0.00 -11.17
N ILE A 146 0.27 -0.55 -12.16
CA ILE A 146 1.24 -1.64 -11.95
C ILE A 146 2.42 -1.15 -11.09
N GLY A 147 2.93 0.06 -11.33
CA GLY A 147 3.95 0.69 -10.50
C GLY A 147 3.51 0.83 -9.04
N ALA A 148 2.35 1.47 -8.83
CA ALA A 148 1.72 1.64 -7.54
C ALA A 148 1.48 0.29 -6.84
N SER A 149 1.05 -0.75 -7.56
CA SER A 149 0.86 -2.08 -6.96
C SER A 149 2.13 -2.65 -6.33
N ARG A 150 3.31 -2.33 -6.89
CA ARG A 150 4.61 -2.77 -6.38
C ARG A 150 5.07 -1.89 -5.22
N GLU A 151 4.79 -0.60 -5.28
CA GLU A 151 5.09 0.35 -4.21
C GLU A 151 4.26 0.04 -2.96
N ILE A 152 2.97 -0.27 -3.12
CA ILE A 152 2.07 -0.69 -2.04
C ILE A 152 2.57 -1.94 -1.33
N GLN A 153 3.20 -2.90 -2.03
CA GLN A 153 3.78 -4.09 -1.40
C GLN A 153 5.08 -3.81 -0.65
N ARG A 154 5.79 -2.73 -0.98
CA ARG A 154 7.03 -2.34 -0.31
C ARG A 154 6.77 -1.48 0.93
N GLU A 155 5.73 -0.66 0.87
CA GLU A 155 5.35 0.25 1.95
C GLU A 155 4.57 -0.47 3.07
N LYS A 156 5.19 -0.58 4.26
CA LYS A 156 4.54 -1.11 5.48
C LYS A 156 3.94 -0.01 6.38
N HIS A 157 4.10 1.27 6.03
CA HIS A 157 3.63 2.37 6.86
C HIS A 157 2.09 2.41 6.98
N LYS A 158 1.60 2.30 8.22
CA LYS A 158 0.15 2.30 8.52
C LYS A 158 -0.57 3.53 7.95
N ASN A 159 0.04 4.71 8.00
CA ASN A 159 -0.56 5.94 7.50
C ASN A 159 -0.76 5.91 5.98
N TYR A 160 0.20 5.35 5.24
CA TYR A 160 0.10 5.17 3.80
C TYR A 160 -1.04 4.22 3.43
N ILE A 161 -1.15 3.12 4.17
CA ILE A 161 -2.20 2.11 3.96
C ILE A 161 -3.60 2.65 4.29
N ILE A 162 -3.72 3.43 5.36
CA ILE A 162 -4.96 4.13 5.72
C ILE A 162 -5.35 5.16 4.64
N ALA A 163 -4.38 5.88 4.06
CA ALA A 163 -4.63 6.84 2.99
C ALA A 163 -5.18 6.14 1.73
N ILE A 164 -4.59 5.02 1.32
CA ILE A 164 -5.08 4.21 0.20
C ILE A 164 -6.50 3.69 0.49
N PHE A 165 -6.73 3.17 1.70
CA PHE A 165 -8.06 2.69 2.10
C PHE A 165 -9.12 3.80 1.99
N SER A 166 -8.82 4.99 2.50
CA SER A 166 -9.71 6.14 2.40
C SER A 166 -10.00 6.50 0.94
N GLY A 167 -8.99 6.45 0.07
CA GLY A 167 -9.14 6.68 -1.37
C GLY A 167 -10.07 5.66 -2.04
N VAL A 168 -9.87 4.37 -1.79
CA VAL A 168 -10.69 3.29 -2.37
C VAL A 168 -12.15 3.38 -1.90
N VAL A 169 -12.38 3.62 -0.60
CA VAL A 169 -13.73 3.75 -0.04
C VAL A 169 -14.44 4.99 -0.58
N SER A 170 -13.73 6.12 -0.69
CA SER A 170 -14.27 7.36 -1.27
C SER A 170 -14.68 7.17 -2.74
N PHE A 171 -13.84 6.48 -3.53
CA PHE A 171 -14.16 6.16 -4.91
C PHE A 171 -15.37 5.21 -5.03
N ALA A 172 -15.45 4.18 -4.19
CA ALA A 172 -16.62 3.30 -4.16
C ALA A 172 -17.91 4.06 -3.83
N ALA A 173 -17.85 4.99 -2.86
CA ALA A 173 -18.97 5.86 -2.53
C ALA A 173 -19.40 6.75 -3.71
N LEU A 174 -18.44 7.29 -4.47
CA LEU A 174 -18.73 8.07 -5.68
C LEU A 174 -19.44 7.23 -6.75
N VAL A 175 -18.99 6.00 -6.99
CA VAL A 175 -19.63 5.08 -7.94
C VAL A 175 -21.07 4.76 -7.51
N VAL A 176 -21.29 4.46 -6.23
CA VAL A 176 -22.62 4.22 -5.68
C VAL A 176 -23.51 5.45 -5.83
N ALA A 177 -22.98 6.64 -5.57
CA ALA A 177 -23.70 7.90 -5.73
C ALA A 177 -24.12 8.16 -7.19
N LEU A 178 -23.23 7.88 -8.15
CA LEU A 178 -23.56 7.98 -9.59
C LEU A 178 -24.67 6.99 -9.98
N VAL A 179 -24.59 5.74 -9.52
CA VAL A 179 -25.62 4.73 -9.79
C VAL A 179 -26.96 5.13 -9.16
N ALA A 180 -26.93 5.66 -7.93
CA ALA A 180 -28.12 6.16 -7.25
C ALA A 180 -28.71 7.39 -7.96
N LEU A 181 -27.89 8.28 -8.51
CA LEU A 181 -28.34 9.42 -9.31
C LEU A 181 -29.03 8.95 -10.59
N VAL A 182 -28.42 8.03 -11.34
CA VAL A 182 -29.02 7.50 -12.59
C VAL A 182 -30.31 6.72 -12.32
N LYS A 183 -30.40 5.98 -11.21
CA LYS A 183 -31.61 5.23 -10.83
C LYS A 183 -32.67 6.06 -10.10
N GLY A 184 -32.27 7.13 -9.42
CA GLY A 184 -33.13 8.02 -8.64
C GLY A 184 -33.64 9.23 -9.42
N VAL A 185 -33.12 9.48 -10.62
CA VAL A 185 -33.72 10.37 -11.64
C VAL A 185 -34.64 9.54 -12.55
N ALA A 186 -35.49 8.74 -11.91
CA ALA A 186 -36.64 8.05 -12.48
C ALA A 186 -37.81 8.21 -11.50
#